data_AF-A0A371PF35-F1
#
_entry.id   AF-A0A371PF35-F1
#
_cell.length_a   1.000
_cell.length_b   1.000
_cell.length_c   1.000
_cell.angle_alpha   90.00
_cell.angle_beta   90.00
_cell.angle_gamma   90.00
#
_symmetry.space_group_name_H-M   'P 1'
#
loop_
_entity.id
_entity.type
_entity.pdbx_description
1 polymer ?
#
loop_
_entity_poly.entity_id
_entity_poly.type
_entity_poly.pdbx_seq_one_letter_code
_entity_poly.pdbx_strand_id
1 'polypeptide(L)'
;MFHVGHLNLLRRARTHCRHLVVGVASDEYVEHLKGRPSVVPCDERIDIISALGIVDEVVIDRSEDKLAMWHQRPFDAIFKGSDWQGTPKGYRLEHAMQSVGAEVVYFPYTRHTSSSMLRSFLTEGGTLE
;
A
#
# COMPACT_ATOMS: atom_id res chain seq x y z
N MET A 1 -9.79 1.85 -3.84
CA MET A 1 -10.75 0.80 -3.43
C MET A 1 -9.97 -0.37 -2.90
N PHE A 2 -10.35 -0.90 -1.74
CA PHE A 2 -9.75 -2.14 -1.23
C PHE A 2 -10.28 -3.34 -2.02
N HIS A 3 -9.44 -4.36 -2.26
CA HIS A 3 -9.80 -5.56 -3.01
C HIS A 3 -8.85 -6.71 -2.66
N VAL A 4 -9.13 -7.92 -3.19
CA VAL A 4 -8.39 -9.16 -2.84
C VAL A 4 -6.87 -9.07 -3.08
N GLY A 5 -6.44 -8.26 -4.04
CA GLY A 5 -5.01 -8.00 -4.28
C GLY A 5 -4.30 -7.38 -3.08
N HIS A 6 -4.93 -6.39 -2.43
CA HIS A 6 -4.41 -5.80 -1.19
C HIS A 6 -4.44 -6.82 -0.05
N LEU A 7 -5.54 -7.56 0.11
CA LEU A 7 -5.65 -8.59 1.15
C LEU A 7 -4.57 -9.67 1.01
N ASN A 8 -4.27 -10.12 -0.22
CA ASN A 8 -3.23 -11.12 -0.47
C ASN A 8 -1.83 -10.58 -0.18
N LEU A 9 -1.57 -9.29 -0.48
CA LEU A 9 -0.31 -8.63 -0.09
C LEU A 9 -0.15 -8.64 1.43
N LEU A 10 -1.20 -8.24 2.17
CA LEU A 10 -1.18 -8.20 3.63
C LEU A 10 -1.05 -9.60 4.25
N ARG A 11 -1.73 -10.61 3.69
CA ARG A 11 -1.59 -12.02 4.13
C ARG A 11 -0.16 -12.52 3.99
N ARG A 12 0.51 -12.18 2.89
CA ARG A 12 1.93 -12.51 2.70
C ARG A 12 2.79 -11.72 3.67
N ALA A 13 2.63 -10.40 3.77
CA ALA A 13 3.38 -9.60 4.74
C ALA A 13 3.30 -10.18 6.16
N ARG A 14 2.11 -10.62 6.58
CA ARG A 14 1.89 -11.22 7.92
C ARG A 14 2.72 -12.48 8.18
N THR A 15 3.02 -13.30 7.17
CA THR A 15 3.86 -14.49 7.34
C THR A 15 5.35 -14.17 7.43
N HIS A 16 5.74 -12.94 7.09
CA HIS A 16 7.14 -12.47 7.07
C HIS A 16 7.49 -11.51 8.22
N CYS A 17 6.57 -11.28 9.16
CA CYS A 17 6.82 -10.39 10.30
C CYS A 17 6.13 -10.88 11.57
N ARG A 18 6.66 -10.45 12.72
CA ARG A 18 6.04 -10.65 14.03
C ARG A 18 4.94 -9.61 14.31
N HIS A 19 5.09 -8.42 13.74
CA HIS A 19 4.21 -7.28 13.94
C HIS A 19 4.02 -6.55 12.61
N LEU A 20 2.79 -6.48 12.11
CA LEU A 20 2.43 -5.89 10.83
C LEU A 20 1.77 -4.53 11.03
N VAL A 21 2.50 -3.48 10.65
CA VAL A 21 1.98 -2.10 10.57
C VAL A 21 1.56 -1.81 9.13
N VAL A 22 0.35 -1.29 8.94
CA VAL A 22 -0.16 -0.90 7.61
C VAL A 22 -0.32 0.61 7.50
N GLY A 23 0.45 1.20 6.59
CA GLY A 23 0.31 2.61 6.21
C GLY A 23 -0.84 2.82 5.23
N VAL A 24 -1.85 3.60 5.64
CA VAL A 24 -2.99 4.02 4.82
C VAL A 24 -2.74 5.46 4.36
N ALA A 25 -2.58 5.66 3.05
CA ALA A 25 -2.33 6.97 2.46
C ALA A 25 -3.43 7.98 2.83
N SER A 26 -3.09 9.21 3.25
CA SER A 26 -4.09 10.25 3.51
C SER A 26 -4.82 10.68 2.22
N ASP A 27 -6.01 11.25 2.34
CA ASP A 27 -6.77 11.66 1.15
C ASP A 27 -6.07 12.81 0.41
N GLU A 28 -5.47 13.75 1.13
CA GLU A 28 -4.71 14.87 0.57
C GLU A 28 -3.49 14.36 -0.21
N TYR A 29 -2.78 13.37 0.34
CA TYR A 29 -1.64 12.78 -0.33
C TYR A 29 -2.06 12.02 -1.60
N VAL A 30 -3.15 11.26 -1.55
CA VAL A 30 -3.66 10.55 -2.72
C VAL A 30 -4.11 11.54 -3.80
N GLU A 31 -4.80 12.61 -3.41
CA GLU A 31 -5.26 13.65 -4.33
C GLU A 31 -4.10 14.39 -4.98
N HIS A 32 -3.09 14.79 -4.21
CA HIS A 32 -1.86 15.39 -4.74
C HIS A 32 -1.16 14.48 -5.75
N LEU A 33 -1.04 13.18 -5.44
CA LEU A 33 -0.35 12.21 -6.29
C LEU A 33 -1.12 11.87 -7.57
N LYS A 34 -2.45 11.78 -7.49
CA LYS A 34 -3.30 11.23 -8.58
C LYS A 34 -4.15 12.28 -9.29
N GLY A 35 -4.15 13.54 -8.82
CA GLY A 35 -4.99 14.62 -9.32
C GLY A 35 -6.48 14.41 -9.10
N ARG A 36 -6.86 13.53 -8.15
CA ARG A 36 -8.25 13.19 -7.86
C ARG A 36 -8.40 12.55 -6.47
N PRO A 37 -9.54 12.74 -5.80
CA PRO A 37 -9.77 12.15 -4.48
C PRO A 37 -9.90 10.62 -4.53
N SER A 38 -9.61 10.00 -3.39
CA SER A 38 -9.97 8.60 -3.13
C SER A 38 -11.49 8.44 -3.18
N VAL A 39 -11.97 7.32 -3.73
CA VAL A 39 -13.42 6.98 -3.67
C VAL A 39 -13.86 6.61 -2.27
N VAL A 40 -12.98 5.94 -1.53
CA VAL A 40 -13.22 5.55 -0.14
C VAL A 40 -12.33 6.47 0.72
N PRO A 41 -12.92 7.31 1.58
CA PRO A 41 -12.21 8.18 2.51
C PRO A 41 -11.14 7.47 3.36
N CYS A 42 -10.20 8.24 3.90
CA CYS A 42 -9.07 7.70 4.66
C CYS A 42 -9.51 6.96 5.94
N ASP A 43 -10.45 7.52 6.69
CA ASP A 43 -11.04 6.92 7.89
C ASP A 43 -11.74 5.59 7.58
N GLU A 44 -12.59 5.53 6.56
CA GLU A 44 -13.23 4.28 6.14
C GLU A 44 -12.20 3.22 5.71
N ARG A 45 -11.11 3.63 5.03
CA ARG A 45 -10.01 2.72 4.69
C ARG A 45 -9.28 2.22 5.92
N ILE A 46 -9.08 3.06 6.94
CA ILE A 46 -8.48 2.66 8.21
C ILE A 46 -9.36 1.64 8.92
N ASP A 47 -10.68 1.85 8.97
CA ASP A 47 -11.62 0.93 9.60
C ASP A 47 -11.58 -0.45 8.94
N ILE A 48 -11.59 -0.50 7.61
CA ILE A 48 -11.49 -1.76 6.85
C ILE A 48 -10.19 -2.50 7.18
N ILE A 49 -9.05 -1.79 7.20
CA ILE A 49 -7.74 -2.41 7.45
C ILE A 49 -7.62 -2.85 8.91
N SER A 50 -8.10 -2.04 9.85
CA SER A 50 -8.07 -2.34 11.30
C SER A 50 -8.91 -3.56 11.66
N ALA A 51 -9.99 -3.81 10.90
CA ALA A 51 -10.83 -4.99 11.09
C ALA A 51 -10.17 -6.30 10.60
N LEU A 52 -9.04 -6.24 9.90
CA LEU A 52 -8.32 -7.43 9.46
C LEU A 52 -7.54 -8.03 10.64
N GLY A 53 -7.92 -9.22 11.09
CA GLY A 53 -7.22 -9.95 12.17
C GLY A 53 -5.77 -10.36 11.87
N ILE A 54 -5.18 -9.87 10.77
CA ILE A 54 -3.78 -10.05 10.38
C ILE A 54 -2.97 -8.74 10.48
N VAL A 55 -3.59 -7.62 10.85
CA VAL A 55 -2.94 -6.31 10.98
C VAL A 55 -2.86 -5.95 12.46
N ASP A 56 -1.67 -5.58 12.93
CA ASP A 56 -1.44 -5.26 14.34
C ASP A 56 -1.60 -3.76 14.63
N GLU A 57 -1.21 -2.90 13.68
CA GLU A 57 -1.37 -1.44 13.78
C GLU A 57 -1.70 -0.83 12.41
N VAL A 58 -2.56 0.19 12.40
CA VAL A 58 -2.87 0.98 11.20
C VAL A 58 -2.46 2.42 11.42
N VAL A 59 -1.79 3.00 10.43
CA VAL A 59 -1.21 4.33 10.54
C VAL A 59 -1.49 5.16 9.31
N ILE A 60 -1.63 6.48 9.48
CA ILE A 60 -1.80 7.40 8.35
C ILE A 60 -0.45 7.68 7.70
N ASP A 61 -0.36 7.43 6.41
CA ASP A 61 0.81 7.68 5.56
C ASP A 61 0.58 8.96 4.74
N ARG A 62 1.29 10.04 5.09
CA ARG A 62 1.03 11.39 4.55
C ARG A 62 1.93 11.79 3.40
N SER A 63 2.90 10.96 2.99
CA SER A 63 3.85 11.34 1.95
C SER A 63 4.47 10.16 1.20
N GLU A 64 5.13 10.45 0.08
CA GLU A 64 5.93 9.48 -0.66
C GLU A 64 7.23 9.10 0.06
N ASP A 65 7.71 9.96 0.97
CA ASP A 65 8.96 9.78 1.68
C ASP A 65 8.86 8.69 2.76
N LYS A 66 9.37 7.51 2.42
CA LYS A 66 9.43 6.36 3.33
C LYS A 66 10.56 6.45 4.35
N LEU A 67 11.57 7.26 4.09
CA LEU A 67 12.62 7.54 5.06
C LEU A 67 12.08 8.40 6.20
N ALA A 68 11.28 9.43 5.88
CA ALA A 68 10.57 10.21 6.89
C ALA A 68 9.65 9.35 7.77
N MET A 69 8.94 8.37 7.17
CA MET A 69 8.14 7.41 7.94
C MET A 69 9.01 6.57 8.86
N TRP A 70 10.14 6.06 8.37
CA TRP A 70 11.07 5.27 9.19
C TRP A 70 11.62 6.08 10.37
N HIS A 71 11.94 7.36 10.20
CA HIS A 71 12.38 8.22 11.31
C HIS A 71 11.31 8.42 12.38
N GLN A 72 10.03 8.43 12.02
CA GLN A 72 8.92 8.55 12.97
C GLN A 72 8.61 7.20 13.63
N ARG A 73 8.70 6.12 12.87
CA ARG A 73 8.45 4.75 13.29
C ARG A 73 9.43 3.81 12.60
N PRO A 74 10.55 3.47 13.27
CA PRO A 74 11.51 2.53 12.73
C PRO A 74 10.87 1.16 12.46
N PHE A 75 11.23 0.55 11.34
CA PHE A 75 10.81 -0.79 10.96
C PHE A 75 11.96 -1.54 10.30
N ASP A 76 11.94 -2.88 10.39
CA ASP A 76 13.00 -3.74 9.84
C ASP A 76 12.82 -4.00 8.35
N ALA A 77 11.59 -4.02 7.85
CA ALA A 77 11.28 -4.30 6.47
C ALA A 77 10.04 -3.55 5.97
N ILE A 78 10.03 -3.21 4.67
CA ILE A 78 8.86 -2.71 3.96
C ILE A 78 8.45 -3.68 2.84
N PHE A 79 7.16 -4.04 2.84
CA PHE A 79 6.59 -4.96 1.85
C PHE A 79 5.95 -4.21 0.69
N LYS A 80 6.27 -4.62 -0.54
CA LYS A 80 5.70 -4.06 -1.78
C LYS A 80 5.29 -5.16 -2.77
N GLY A 81 4.42 -4.79 -3.71
CA GLY A 81 4.19 -5.62 -4.88
C GLY A 81 5.39 -5.55 -5.83
N SER A 82 5.63 -6.64 -6.56
CA SER A 82 6.72 -6.74 -7.54
C SER A 82 6.59 -5.77 -8.72
N ASP A 83 5.44 -5.10 -8.86
CA ASP A 83 5.22 -4.01 -9.82
C ASP A 83 6.09 -2.77 -9.54
N TRP A 84 6.65 -2.65 -8.33
CA TRP A 84 7.60 -1.59 -7.98
C TRP A 84 9.04 -1.93 -8.37
N GLN A 85 9.38 -3.22 -8.43
CA GLN A 85 10.74 -3.68 -8.66
C GLN A 85 11.24 -3.25 -10.04
N GLY A 86 12.46 -2.71 -10.11
CA GLY A 86 13.04 -2.22 -11.36
C GLY A 86 12.48 -0.90 -11.88
N THR A 87 11.57 -0.26 -11.14
CA THR A 87 11.06 1.08 -11.50
C THR A 87 11.89 2.18 -10.83
N PRO A 88 11.87 3.43 -11.34
CA PRO A 88 12.50 4.56 -10.65
C PRO A 88 12.03 4.75 -9.20
N LYS A 89 10.77 4.39 -8.90
CA LYS A 89 10.24 4.44 -7.53
C LYS A 89 10.79 3.31 -6.66
N GLY A 90 10.89 2.10 -7.20
CA GLY A 90 11.52 0.96 -6.53
C GLY A 90 12.97 1.23 -6.17
N TYR A 91 13.78 1.71 -7.12
CA TYR A 91 15.19 2.02 -6.87
C TYR A 91 15.38 3.11 -5.80
N ARG A 92 14.54 4.16 -5.81
CA ARG A 92 14.56 5.19 -4.76
C ARG A 92 14.20 4.61 -3.39
N LEU A 93 13.20 3.74 -3.34
CA LEU A 93 12.80 3.08 -2.10
C LEU A 93 13.92 2.19 -1.56
N GLU A 94 14.51 1.35 -2.41
CA GLU A 94 15.63 0.47 -2.05
C GLU A 94 16.81 1.26 -1.48
N HIS A 95 17.21 2.34 -2.16
CA HIS A 95 18.29 3.21 -1.69
C HIS A 95 17.98 3.87 -0.34
N ALA A 96 16.74 4.35 -0.17
CA ALA A 96 16.30 4.99 1.07
C ALA A 96 16.22 4.00 2.24
N MET A 97 15.79 2.77 2.02
CA MET A 97 15.70 1.76 3.08
C MET A 97 17.09 1.20 3.44
N GLN A 98 17.97 1.04 2.44
CA GLN A 98 19.35 0.63 2.66
C GLN A 98 20.12 1.60 3.57
N SER A 99 19.88 2.91 3.47
CA SER A 99 20.56 3.91 4.31
C SER A 99 20.24 3.81 5.81
N VAL A 100 19.13 3.14 6.15
CA VAL A 100 18.68 2.91 7.54
C VAL A 100 18.69 1.44 7.94
N GLY A 101 19.22 0.56 7.08
CA GLY A 101 19.30 -0.87 7.33
C GLY A 101 17.98 -1.63 7.25
N ALA A 102 16.93 -1.03 6.65
CA ALA A 102 15.66 -1.69 6.43
C ALA A 102 15.63 -2.45 5.09
N GLU A 103 14.96 -3.60 5.05
CA GLU A 103 14.83 -4.43 3.85
C GLU A 103 13.61 -4.03 3.01
N VAL A 104 13.74 -4.07 1.67
CA VAL A 104 12.59 -4.00 0.76
C VAL A 104 12.25 -5.40 0.28
N VAL A 105 11.08 -5.90 0.67
CA VAL A 105 10.61 -7.25 0.30
C VAL A 105 9.50 -7.15 -0.73
N TYR A 106 9.71 -7.76 -1.89
CA TYR A 106 8.73 -7.77 -2.98
C TYR A 106 7.94 -9.08 -3.02
N PHE A 107 6.62 -8.97 -3.15
CA PHE A 107 5.72 -10.10 -3.37
C PHE A 107 5.16 -10.08 -4.80
N PRO A 108 4.96 -11.25 -5.44
CA PRO A 108 4.35 -11.34 -6.76
C PRO A 108 3.02 -10.59 -6.83
N TYR A 109 2.95 -9.60 -7.73
CA TYR A 109 1.76 -8.77 -7.88
C TYR A 109 0.56 -9.58 -8.41
N THR A 110 -0.59 -9.47 -7.74
CA THR A 110 -1.82 -10.17 -8.14
C THR A 110 -2.58 -9.31 -9.15
N ARG A 111 -2.54 -9.67 -10.44
CA ARG A 111 -3.04 -8.81 -11.55
C ARG A 111 -4.56 -8.85 -11.81
N HIS A 112 -5.31 -9.77 -11.20
CA HIS A 112 -6.71 -10.01 -11.60
C HIS A 112 -7.69 -8.87 -11.25
N THR A 113 -7.44 -8.10 -10.20
CA THR A 113 -8.33 -7.00 -9.78
C THR A 113 -7.50 -5.82 -9.34
N SER A 114 -7.80 -4.63 -9.87
CA SER A 114 -7.17 -3.37 -9.45
C SER A 114 -8.20 -2.30 -9.14
N SER A 115 -7.84 -1.32 -8.31
CA SER A 115 -8.68 -0.15 -8.07
C SER A 115 -9.04 0.62 -9.35
N SER A 116 -8.14 0.65 -10.34
CA SER A 116 -8.39 1.34 -11.61
C SER A 116 -9.42 0.59 -12.45
N MET A 117 -9.30 -0.74 -12.53
CA MET A 117 -10.25 -1.61 -13.22
C MET A 117 -11.65 -1.51 -12.61
N LEU A 118 -11.78 -1.66 -11.29
CA LEU A 118 -13.05 -1.54 -10.59
C LEU A 118 -13.70 -0.17 -10.82
N ARG A 119 -12.89 0.90 -10.85
CA ARG A 119 -13.40 2.25 -11.08
C ARG A 119 -13.91 2.42 -12.51
N SER A 120 -13.11 1.99 -13.49
CA SER A 120 -13.48 2.03 -14.92
C SER A 120 -14.79 1.27 -15.14
N PHE A 121 -14.94 0.08 -14.56
CA PHE A 121 -16.19 -0.70 -14.62
C PHE A 121 -17.41 0.09 -14.11
N LEU A 122 -17.28 0.79 -12.98
CA LEU A 122 -18.37 1.60 -12.40
C LEU A 122 -18.69 2.86 -13.21
N THR A 123 -17.71 3.44 -13.90
CA THR A 123 -17.88 4.68 -14.67
C THR A 123 -18.30 4.44 -16.12
N GLU A 124 -17.95 3.29 -16.70
CA GLU A 124 -18.18 2.95 -18.10
C GLU A 124 -19.37 1.99 -18.31
N GLY A 125 -20.10 1.63 -17.24
CA GLY A 125 -21.32 0.80 -17.32
C GLY A 125 -21.05 -0.67 -17.61
N GLY A 126 -19.94 -1.21 -17.07
CA GLY A 126 -19.28 -2.41 -17.57
C GLY A 126 -20.18 -3.63 -17.80
N THR A 127 -20.13 -4.14 -19.03
CA THR A 127 -20.44 -5.53 -19.37
C THR A 127 -19.22 -6.39 -19.03
N LEU A 128 -19.43 -7.49 -18.30
CA LEU A 128 -18.44 -8.55 -18.17
C LEU A 128 -18.56 -9.44 -19.42
N GLU A 129 -17.63 -9.33 -20.36
CA GLU A 129 -17.38 -10.39 -21.35
C GLU A 129 -16.41 -11.44 -20.78
#